data_AF-A0A9X8QCS1-F1
#
_entry.id   AF-A0A9X8QCS1-F1
#
_cell.length_a   1.000
_cell.length_b   1.000
_cell.length_c   1.000
_cell.angle_alpha   90.00
_cell.angle_beta   90.00
_cell.angle_gamma   90.00
#
_symmetry.space_group_name_H-M   'P 1'
#
loop_
_entity.id
_entity.type
_entity.pdbx_description
1 polymer ?
#
loop_
_entity_poly.entity_id
_entity_poly.type
_entity_poly.pdbx_seq_one_letter_code
_entity_poly.pdbx_strand_id
1 'polypeptide(L)'
;NGTGGNPGGGTGTDNGTGGNPGGETGTDNGKVIESTTNQVVHQKAEVLTKNISSVLIKEAVDTVESYQGLMSLYEMYYGIDLRTKDVGPKLEEGSLDAIATDQSLYYVLNKQSLIDLISNLVSSSITTEVKQDMTGLKQK
;
A
#
# COMPACT_ATOMS: atom_id res chain seq x y z
N ASN A 1 -15.33 14.01 -16.82
CA ASN A 1 -16.61 14.35 -17.49
C ASN A 1 -17.65 13.37 -17.00
N GLY A 2 -18.59 13.83 -16.19
CA GLY A 2 -19.67 13.01 -15.62
C GLY A 2 -20.92 13.05 -16.48
N THR A 3 -21.82 12.09 -16.22
CA THR A 3 -23.28 12.07 -16.40
C THR A 3 -23.69 10.59 -16.19
N GLY A 4 -24.57 10.17 -15.27
CA GLY A 4 -25.69 10.85 -14.60
C GLY A 4 -26.97 10.64 -15.41
N GLY A 5 -27.82 9.68 -15.03
CA GLY A 5 -29.15 9.53 -15.63
C GLY A 5 -29.87 8.20 -15.34
N ASN A 6 -30.76 8.22 -14.34
CA ASN A 6 -31.74 7.18 -14.01
C ASN A 6 -32.83 7.07 -15.11
N PRO A 7 -33.30 5.89 -15.54
CA PRO A 7 -34.37 5.80 -16.53
C PRO A 7 -35.73 6.07 -15.87
N GLY A 8 -36.43 7.09 -16.38
CA GLY A 8 -37.78 7.46 -15.98
C GLY A 8 -38.80 6.35 -16.29
N GLY A 9 -39.68 6.14 -15.32
CA GLY A 9 -40.83 5.24 -15.44
C GLY A 9 -41.81 5.74 -16.50
N GLY A 10 -42.24 4.80 -17.35
CA GLY A 10 -43.32 5.02 -18.29
C GLY A 10 -44.65 5.22 -17.55
N THR A 11 -45.34 6.28 -17.89
CA THR A 11 -46.75 6.48 -17.55
C THR A 11 -47.60 5.59 -18.45
N GLY A 12 -48.16 4.52 -17.88
CA GLY A 12 -49.28 3.81 -18.46
C GLY A 12 -50.56 4.63 -18.33
N THR A 13 -50.87 5.42 -19.34
CA THR A 13 -52.25 5.60 -19.82
C THR A 13 -52.66 4.21 -20.39
N ASP A 14 -53.86 3.65 -20.35
CA ASP A 14 -55.23 4.11 -20.22
C ASP A 14 -55.99 2.78 -20.01
N ASN A 15 -56.95 2.70 -19.07
CA ASN A 15 -57.97 1.66 -19.18
C ASN A 15 -59.31 2.26 -18.81
N GLY A 16 -60.14 2.39 -19.84
CA GLY A 16 -61.40 3.11 -19.78
C GLY A 16 -62.48 2.38 -18.98
N THR A 17 -63.37 3.18 -18.42
CA THR A 17 -64.80 2.86 -18.49
C THR A 17 -65.56 4.18 -18.48
N GLY A 18 -66.04 4.58 -19.65
CA GLY A 18 -67.00 5.67 -19.79
C GLY A 18 -68.37 5.25 -19.31
N GLY A 19 -69.10 6.19 -18.71
CA GLY A 19 -70.51 6.03 -18.38
C GLY A 19 -71.01 7.10 -17.41
N ASN A 20 -71.38 8.26 -17.94
CA ASN A 20 -72.37 9.16 -17.32
C ASN A 20 -73.57 9.19 -18.30
N PRO A 21 -74.84 9.21 -17.87
CA PRO A 21 -75.42 10.46 -17.37
C PRO A 21 -76.46 10.30 -16.24
N GLY A 22 -76.36 11.15 -15.21
CA GLY A 22 -77.51 11.77 -14.54
C GLY A 22 -78.17 10.99 -13.39
N GLY A 23 -78.27 11.63 -12.23
CA GLY A 23 -79.11 11.16 -11.12
C GLY A 23 -78.73 11.74 -9.75
N GLU A 24 -79.33 12.89 -9.43
CA GLU A 24 -79.87 13.26 -8.11
C GLU A 24 -78.95 13.44 -6.87
N THR A 25 -79.00 14.69 -6.37
CA THR A 25 -78.90 15.18 -4.97
C THR A 25 -78.43 14.21 -3.88
N GLY A 26 -77.22 14.44 -3.36
CA GLY A 26 -76.73 13.90 -2.09
C GLY A 26 -75.96 14.97 -1.32
N THR A 27 -76.53 15.38 -0.19
CA THR A 27 -76.04 16.39 0.76
C THR A 27 -74.59 16.16 1.18
N ASP A 28 -73.75 17.16 0.93
CA ASP A 28 -72.33 17.17 1.25
C ASP A 28 -72.11 17.38 2.76
N ASN A 29 -72.23 16.30 3.54
CA ASN A 29 -71.84 16.28 4.94
C ASN A 29 -70.44 15.68 5.06
N GLY A 30 -69.42 16.50 4.74
CA GLY A 30 -68.02 16.17 4.91
C GLY A 30 -67.70 15.81 6.36
N LYS A 31 -67.59 14.52 6.66
CA LYS A 31 -67.00 14.04 7.91
C LYS A 31 -65.49 14.23 7.82
N VAL A 32 -64.96 15.24 8.51
CA VAL A 32 -63.51 15.36 8.72
C VAL A 32 -63.06 14.15 9.54
N ILE A 33 -62.29 13.26 8.93
CA ILE A 33 -61.59 12.19 9.63
C ILE A 33 -60.17 12.71 9.91
N GLU A 34 -59.88 13.07 11.16
CA GLU A 34 -58.50 13.31 11.57
C GLU A 34 -57.73 11.99 11.55
N SER A 35 -56.87 11.83 10.54
CA SER A 35 -55.95 10.70 10.45
C SER A 35 -54.68 11.04 11.20
N THR A 36 -54.55 10.59 12.46
CA THR A 36 -53.27 10.67 13.19
C THR A 36 -52.40 9.47 12.81
N THR A 37 -51.48 9.70 11.88
CA THR A 37 -50.49 8.69 11.49
C THR A 37 -49.37 8.62 12.54
N ASN A 38 -49.50 7.71 13.50
CA ASN A 38 -48.43 7.39 14.45
C ASN A 38 -47.49 6.35 13.82
N GLN A 39 -46.47 6.82 13.11
CA GLN A 39 -45.35 5.96 12.69
C GLN A 39 -44.22 6.03 13.71
N VAL A 40 -43.86 4.88 14.27
CA VAL A 40 -42.66 4.74 15.10
C VAL A 40 -41.57 4.13 14.22
N VAL A 41 -40.53 4.91 13.91
CA VAL A 41 -39.38 4.45 13.12
C VAL A 41 -38.26 4.05 14.07
N HIS A 42 -37.84 2.78 14.01
CA HIS A 42 -36.67 2.29 14.75
C HIS A 42 -35.46 2.34 13.81
N GLN A 43 -34.50 3.20 14.10
CA GLN A 43 -33.17 3.16 13.46
C GLN A 43 -32.19 2.45 14.39
N LYS A 44 -31.73 1.26 13.99
CA LYS A 44 -30.65 0.55 14.67
C LYS A 44 -29.34 0.90 13.97
N ALA A 45 -28.51 1.71 14.61
CA ALA A 45 -27.13 1.93 14.18
C ALA A 45 -26.28 0.74 14.66
N GLU A 46 -25.97 -0.19 13.75
CA GLU A 46 -24.96 -1.22 14.02
C GLU A 46 -23.57 -0.70 13.65
N VAL A 47 -22.62 -0.80 14.58
CA VAL A 47 -21.21 -0.55 14.28
C VAL A 47 -20.71 -1.75 13.48
N LEU A 48 -20.60 -1.60 12.16
CA LEU A 48 -20.32 -2.73 11.27
C LEU A 48 -18.99 -3.46 11.57
N THR A 49 -17.96 -2.81 12.13
CA THR A 49 -16.78 -3.43 12.77
C THR A 49 -15.85 -2.35 13.34
N LYS A 50 -15.33 -2.53 14.57
CA LYS A 50 -14.44 -1.56 15.27
C LYS A 50 -12.97 -1.56 14.81
N ASN A 51 -12.53 -2.53 14.00
CA ASN A 51 -11.10 -2.84 13.80
C ASN A 51 -10.60 -2.83 12.35
N ILE A 52 -11.40 -2.41 11.36
CA ILE A 52 -10.95 -2.47 9.95
C ILE A 52 -9.73 -1.57 9.73
N SER A 53 -9.70 -0.38 10.33
CA SER A 53 -8.58 0.55 10.23
C SER A 53 -7.29 0.00 10.83
N SER A 54 -7.34 -0.69 11.97
CA SER A 54 -6.14 -1.24 12.61
C SER A 54 -5.58 -2.43 11.84
N VAL A 55 -6.44 -3.26 11.24
CA VAL A 55 -6.02 -4.36 10.35
C VAL A 55 -5.38 -3.83 9.09
N LEU A 56 -6.01 -2.87 8.40
CA LEU A 56 -5.45 -2.28 7.17
C LEU A 56 -4.14 -1.54 7.42
N ILE A 57 -4.02 -0.80 8.54
CA ILE A 57 -2.78 -0.14 8.94
C ILE A 57 -1.70 -1.19 9.22
N LYS A 58 -2.03 -2.27 9.95
CA LYS A 58 -1.08 -3.34 10.23
C LYS A 58 -0.59 -4.01 8.95
N GLU A 59 -1.48 -4.37 8.03
CA GLU A 59 -1.10 -4.96 6.74
C GLU A 59 -0.20 -4.03 5.91
N ALA A 60 -0.50 -2.73 5.89
CA ALA A 60 0.34 -1.75 5.22
C ALA A 60 1.74 -1.67 5.88
N VAL A 61 1.82 -1.68 7.21
CA VAL A 61 3.08 -1.67 7.96
C VAL A 61 3.89 -2.95 7.72
N ASP A 62 3.27 -4.13 7.84
CA ASP A 62 3.93 -5.42 7.64
C ASP A 62 4.50 -5.54 6.20
N THR A 63 3.76 -5.01 5.23
CA THR A 63 4.18 -4.96 3.82
C THR A 63 5.41 -4.07 3.66
N VAL A 64 5.40 -2.86 4.25
CA VAL A 64 6.54 -1.93 4.19
C VAL A 64 7.78 -2.52 4.85
N GLU A 65 7.63 -3.20 5.99
CA GLU A 65 8.75 -3.84 6.69
C GLU A 65 9.45 -4.88 5.82
N SER A 66 8.67 -5.74 5.15
CA SER A 66 9.19 -6.77 4.25
C SER A 66 9.97 -6.16 3.08
N TYR A 67 9.46 -5.07 2.48
CA TYR A 67 10.16 -4.35 1.41
C TYR A 67 11.43 -3.67 1.91
N GLN A 68 11.42 -3.07 3.10
CA GLN A 68 12.62 -2.48 3.69
C GLN A 68 13.71 -3.51 3.96
N GLY A 69 13.34 -4.70 4.44
CA GLY A 69 14.27 -5.81 4.64
C GLY A 69 14.90 -6.28 3.33
N LEU A 70 14.07 -6.49 2.30
CA LEU A 70 14.54 -6.87 0.97
C LEU A 70 15.47 -5.81 0.37
N MET A 71 15.12 -4.53 0.49
CA MET A 71 15.93 -3.42 0.02
C MET A 71 17.29 -3.41 0.70
N SER A 72 17.32 -3.52 2.03
CA SER A 72 18.56 -3.57 2.82
C SER A 72 19.47 -4.73 2.40
N LEU A 73 18.89 -5.88 2.05
CA LEU A 73 19.65 -7.05 1.59
C LEU A 73 20.33 -6.79 0.24
N TYR A 74 19.61 -6.18 -0.70
CA TYR A 74 20.18 -5.81 -2.01
C TYR A 74 21.24 -4.72 -1.88
N GLU A 75 20.99 -3.70 -1.05
CA GLU A 75 21.92 -2.61 -0.78
C GLU A 75 23.23 -3.16 -0.20
N MET A 76 23.15 -4.07 0.78
CA MET A 76 24.33 -4.73 1.36
C MET A 76 25.06 -5.61 0.33
N TYR A 77 24.34 -6.40 -0.45
CA TYR A 77 24.95 -7.38 -1.35
C TYR A 77 25.64 -6.71 -2.54
N TYR A 78 24.99 -5.75 -3.19
CA TYR A 78 25.52 -5.02 -4.36
C TYR A 78 26.24 -3.72 -4.00
N GLY A 79 26.21 -3.30 -2.73
CA GLY A 79 26.86 -2.08 -2.26
C GLY A 79 26.29 -0.83 -2.92
N ILE A 80 24.99 -0.84 -3.23
CA ILE A 80 24.25 0.26 -3.87
C ILE A 80 23.25 0.83 -2.86
N ASP A 81 22.85 2.09 -3.01
CA ASP A 81 21.75 2.69 -2.24
C ASP A 81 20.52 2.75 -3.13
N LEU A 82 19.50 1.93 -2.87
CA LEU A 82 18.32 1.83 -3.73
C LEU A 82 17.39 3.04 -3.61
N ARG A 83 17.64 3.93 -2.64
CA ARG A 83 16.85 5.16 -2.41
C ARG A 83 17.33 6.33 -3.25
N THR A 84 18.50 6.24 -3.87
CA THR A 84 19.05 7.32 -4.67
C THR A 84 18.37 7.40 -6.04
N LYS A 85 18.28 8.61 -6.59
CA LYS A 85 17.58 8.85 -7.87
C LYS A 85 18.31 8.28 -9.09
N ASP A 86 19.58 7.91 -8.95
CA ASP A 86 20.41 7.42 -10.04
C ASP A 86 20.29 5.91 -10.26
N VAL A 87 19.82 5.15 -9.28
CA VAL A 87 19.67 3.69 -9.42
C VAL A 87 18.59 3.32 -10.43
N GLY A 88 17.44 4.00 -10.41
CA GLY A 88 16.32 3.72 -11.32
C GLY A 88 16.75 3.70 -12.80
N PRO A 89 17.31 4.81 -13.33
CA PRO A 89 17.81 4.86 -14.70
C PRO A 89 18.89 3.81 -15.00
N LYS A 90 19.83 3.57 -14.08
CA LYS A 90 20.88 2.56 -14.26
C LYS A 90 20.34 1.13 -14.33
N LEU A 91 19.21 0.85 -13.67
CA LEU A 91 18.51 -0.44 -13.74
C LEU A 91 17.64 -0.60 -14.99
N GLU A 92 17.22 0.50 -15.62
CA GLU A 92 16.55 0.45 -16.92
C GLU A 92 17.57 0.15 -18.04
N GLU A 93 18.80 0.59 -17.87
CA GLU A 93 19.91 0.38 -18.82
C GLU A 93 20.68 -0.93 -18.60
N GLY A 94 20.60 -1.54 -17.41
CA GLY A 94 21.42 -2.70 -17.05
C GLY A 94 20.90 -3.48 -15.84
N SER A 95 21.69 -4.46 -15.40
CA SER A 95 21.37 -5.35 -14.30
C SER A 95 22.02 -4.90 -12.98
N LEU A 96 21.56 -5.46 -11.85
CA LEU A 96 22.10 -5.17 -10.52
C LEU A 96 23.61 -5.42 -10.40
N ASP A 97 24.13 -6.46 -11.07
CA ASP A 97 25.55 -6.76 -11.09
C ASP A 97 26.39 -5.75 -11.88
N ALA A 98 25.79 -5.08 -12.88
CA ALA A 98 26.46 -4.06 -13.67
C ALA A 98 26.67 -2.76 -12.88
N ILE A 99 25.82 -2.51 -11.87
CA ILE A 99 25.86 -1.30 -11.04
C ILE A 99 26.46 -1.57 -9.65
N ALA A 100 26.91 -2.80 -9.41
CA ALA A 100 27.53 -3.20 -8.16
C ALA A 100 28.82 -2.41 -7.92
N THR A 101 29.07 -2.03 -6.67
CA THR A 101 30.31 -1.34 -6.33
C THR A 101 31.45 -2.33 -6.09
N ASP A 102 32.71 -1.90 -6.29
CA ASP A 102 33.89 -2.74 -6.07
C ASP A 102 34.06 -3.19 -4.61
N GLN A 103 33.39 -2.50 -3.68
CA GLN A 103 33.38 -2.82 -2.24
C GLN A 103 32.20 -3.71 -1.83
N SER A 104 31.34 -4.08 -2.78
CA SER A 104 30.17 -4.91 -2.53
C SER A 104 30.52 -6.37 -2.23
N LEU A 105 29.64 -7.06 -1.51
CA LEU A 105 29.77 -8.51 -1.33
C LEU A 105 29.72 -9.23 -2.68
N TYR A 106 28.95 -8.72 -3.65
CA TYR A 106 28.93 -9.26 -5.00
C TYR A 106 30.33 -9.29 -5.62
N TYR A 107 31.08 -8.19 -5.55
CA TYR A 107 32.43 -8.12 -6.13
C TYR A 107 33.41 -9.00 -5.36
N VAL A 108 33.34 -8.98 -4.02
CA VAL A 108 34.20 -9.77 -3.14
C VAL A 108 34.01 -11.27 -3.32
N LEU A 109 32.78 -11.74 -3.47
CA LEU A 109 32.45 -13.16 -3.51
C LEU A 109 32.49 -13.74 -4.93
N ASN A 110 32.20 -12.93 -5.96
CA ASN A 110 32.05 -13.43 -7.34
C ASN A 110 33.16 -12.96 -8.31
N LYS A 111 33.89 -11.87 -8.00
CA LYS A 111 34.93 -11.32 -8.89
C LYS A 111 36.33 -11.46 -8.29
N GLN A 112 36.47 -11.23 -6.99
CA GLN A 112 37.73 -11.43 -6.28
C GLN A 112 37.88 -12.91 -5.85
N SER A 113 39.09 -13.44 -5.93
CA SER A 113 39.40 -14.74 -5.33
C SER A 113 39.27 -14.63 -3.80
N LEU A 114 38.36 -15.43 -3.21
CA LEU A 114 38.19 -15.52 -1.76
C LEU A 114 39.51 -15.85 -1.04
N ILE A 115 40.34 -16.68 -1.67
CA ILE A 115 41.64 -17.06 -1.12
C ILE A 115 42.56 -15.83 -1.06
N ASP A 116 42.64 -15.05 -2.14
CA ASP A 116 43.48 -13.85 -2.18
C ASP A 116 42.99 -12.79 -1.19
N LEU A 117 41.67 -12.65 -1.03
CA LEU A 117 41.08 -11.76 -0.03
C LEU A 117 41.49 -12.15 1.39
N ILE A 118 41.32 -13.43 1.75
CA ILE A 118 41.67 -13.96 3.08
C ILE A 118 43.19 -13.82 3.30
N SER A 119 44.01 -14.15 2.30
CA SER A 119 45.45 -14.00 2.38
C SER A 119 45.85 -12.54 2.62
N ASN A 120 45.30 -11.59 1.86
CA ASN A 120 45.59 -10.17 2.04
C ASN A 120 45.17 -9.65 3.42
N LEU A 121 44.01 -10.09 3.93
CA LEU A 121 43.54 -9.74 5.26
C LEU A 121 44.50 -10.24 6.35
N VAL A 122 44.82 -11.55 6.34
CA VAL A 122 45.72 -12.16 7.31
C VAL A 122 47.12 -11.53 7.25
N SER A 123 47.66 -11.33 6.05
CA SER A 123 48.95 -10.67 5.87
C SER A 123 48.95 -9.23 6.38
N SER A 124 47.87 -8.47 6.15
CA SER A 124 47.73 -7.10 6.66
C SER A 124 47.67 -7.06 8.19
N SER A 125 46.90 -7.96 8.81
CA SER A 125 46.83 -8.10 10.27
C SER A 125 48.19 -8.40 10.89
N ILE A 126 48.90 -9.43 10.38
CA ILE A 126 50.24 -9.78 10.85
C ILE A 126 51.21 -8.60 10.66
N THR A 127 51.17 -7.94 9.51
CA THR A 127 52.05 -6.79 9.24
C THR A 127 51.79 -5.64 10.22
N THR A 128 50.53 -5.40 10.55
CA THR A 128 50.13 -4.36 11.49
C THR A 128 50.61 -4.67 12.90
N GLU A 129 50.42 -5.91 13.36
CA GLU A 129 50.87 -6.39 14.67
C GLU A 129 52.39 -6.31 14.80
N VAL A 130 53.14 -6.80 13.81
CA VAL A 130 54.62 -6.72 13.79
C VAL A 130 55.11 -5.28 13.81
N LYS A 131 54.45 -4.37 13.08
CA LYS A 131 54.78 -2.93 13.11
C LYS A 131 54.52 -2.33 14.49
N GLN A 132 53.40 -2.69 15.14
CA GLN A 132 53.06 -2.20 16.47
C GLN A 132 54.08 -2.68 17.51
N ASP A 133 54.44 -3.96 17.49
CA ASP A 133 55.46 -4.54 18.36
C ASP A 133 56.83 -3.87 18.17
N MET A 134 57.25 -3.66 16.92
CA MET A 134 58.51 -3.01 16.61
C MET A 134 58.53 -1.54 17.05
N THR A 135 57.38 -0.87 17.02
CA THR A 135 57.24 0.51 17.52
C THR A 135 57.32 0.55 19.05
N GLY A 136 56.64 -0.38 19.73
CA GLY A 136 56.70 -0.51 21.19
C GLY A 136 58.11 -0.84 21.70
N LEU A 137 58.87 -1.65 20.96
CA LEU A 137 60.26 -1.98 21.30
C LEU A 137 61.22 -0.79 21.15
N LYS A 138 60.96 0.12 20.20
CA LYS A 138 61.78 1.33 19.99
C LYS A 138 61.52 2.45 21.01
N GLN A 139 60.41 2.38 21.74
CA GLN A 139 60.03 3.39 22.75
C GLN A 139 60.43 3.00 24.18
N LYS A 140 61.08 1.85 24.37
CA LYS A 140 61.53 1.31 25.66
C LYS A 140 63.05 1.35 25.76
#